data_AF-A0A0H3ZNS8-F1
#
_entry.id   AF-A0A0H3ZNS8-F1
#
_cell.length_a   1.000
_cell.length_b   1.000
_cell.length_c   1.000
_cell.angle_alpha   90.00
_cell.angle_beta   90.00
_cell.angle_gamma   90.00
#
_symmetry.space_group_name_H-M   'P 1'
#
loop_
_entity.id
_entity.type
_entity.pdbx_description
1 polymer ?
#
loop_
_entity_poly.entity_id
_entity_poly.type
_entity_poly.pdbx_seq_one_letter_code
_entity_poly.pdbx_strand_id
1 'polypeptide(L)'
;MLTHIHDRKKRTQGIEITYLQSDGDLADLGVISRTLGCKSGNYTEFHHGKEANTSIITNTLYEAFNIQKATNGEFDIYIVNNPKDIVKMPDEELRQRVIIALESKETVSGYHIDKIKSALSNKVLSFIEGKDIQKEMKNAALNHHKDIVNDDVSGSDRKLPEERSKEVYRLKERFETLNHNPYELPQKGEIDKDFTLDRGR
;
A
#
# COMPACT_ATOMS: atom_id res chain seq x y z
N MET A 1 -17.78 7.30 14.13
CA MET A 1 -17.33 6.46 12.99
C MET A 1 -18.01 5.10 13.09
N LEU A 2 -18.44 4.54 11.95
CA LEU A 2 -19.01 3.20 11.85
C LEU A 2 -18.10 2.35 10.99
N THR A 3 -17.68 1.19 11.48
CA THR A 3 -16.86 0.23 10.73
C THR A 3 -17.54 -1.13 10.70
N HIS A 4 -17.30 -1.88 9.64
CA HIS A 4 -17.84 -3.22 9.46
C HIS A 4 -16.82 -4.28 9.88
N ILE A 5 -17.33 -5.35 10.49
CA ILE A 5 -16.55 -6.52 10.89
C ILE A 5 -16.88 -7.63 9.89
N HIS A 6 -15.85 -8.18 9.25
CA HIS A 6 -15.97 -9.14 8.16
C HIS A 6 -15.40 -10.50 8.52
N ASP A 7 -16.04 -11.56 8.03
CA ASP A 7 -15.44 -12.89 7.99
C ASP A 7 -14.47 -13.04 6.80
N ARG A 8 -13.82 -14.21 6.69
CA ARG A 8 -12.92 -14.52 5.58
C ARG A 8 -13.55 -14.36 4.18
N LYS A 9 -14.87 -14.49 4.07
CA LYS A 9 -15.62 -14.36 2.81
C LYS A 9 -16.13 -12.94 2.59
N LYS A 10 -15.61 -11.96 3.34
CA LYS A 10 -16.03 -10.55 3.38
C LYS A 10 -17.47 -10.30 3.81
N ARG A 11 -18.15 -11.30 4.38
CA ARG A 11 -19.54 -11.13 4.83
C ARG A 11 -19.54 -10.38 6.15
N THR A 12 -20.34 -9.34 6.26
CA THR A 12 -20.49 -8.58 7.50
C THR A 12 -21.04 -9.48 8.62
N GLN A 13 -20.26 -9.63 9.68
CA GLN A 13 -20.61 -10.36 10.91
C GLN A 13 -20.97 -9.44 12.06
N GLY A 14 -20.76 -8.14 11.88
CA GLY A 14 -21.08 -7.13 12.87
C GLY A 14 -20.63 -5.74 12.44
N ILE A 15 -20.90 -4.79 13.31
CA ILE A 15 -20.45 -3.41 13.18
C ILE A 15 -19.79 -2.95 14.47
N GLU A 16 -18.84 -2.04 14.35
CA GLU A 16 -18.28 -1.30 15.46
C GLU A 16 -18.59 0.19 15.31
N ILE A 17 -19.16 0.76 16.37
CA ILE A 17 -19.47 2.18 16.48
C ILE A 17 -18.42 2.78 17.40
N THR A 18 -17.58 3.66 16.85
CA THR A 18 -16.58 4.41 17.60
C THR A 18 -17.04 5.86 17.77
N TYR A 19 -17.04 6.33 19.01
CA TYR A 19 -17.35 7.72 19.32
C TYR A 19 -16.10 8.58 19.09
N LEU A 20 -16.27 9.66 18.33
CA LEU A 20 -15.20 10.61 17.99
C LEU A 20 -15.57 12.00 18.49
N GLN A 21 -14.57 12.83 18.72
CA GLN A 21 -14.71 14.27 18.91
C GLN A 21 -14.97 14.97 17.57
N SER A 22 -15.31 16.26 17.62
CA SER A 22 -15.63 17.05 16.43
C SER A 22 -14.45 17.22 15.45
N ASP A 23 -13.22 17.09 15.94
CA ASP A 23 -11.98 17.14 15.16
C ASP A 23 -11.62 15.78 14.52
N GLY A 24 -12.38 14.72 14.82
CA GLY A 24 -12.13 13.37 14.33
C GLY A 24 -11.29 12.49 15.26
N ASP A 25 -10.81 13.01 16.39
CA ASP A 25 -10.06 12.24 17.37
C ASP A 25 -10.96 11.32 18.18
N LEU A 26 -10.36 10.31 18.83
CA LEU A 26 -11.10 9.43 19.74
C LEU A 26 -11.74 10.25 20.87
N ALA A 27 -13.03 10.01 21.11
CA ALA A 27 -13.72 10.66 22.21
C ALA A 27 -13.17 10.17 23.55
N ASP A 28 -12.91 11.10 24.47
CA ASP A 28 -12.54 10.79 25.85
C ASP A 28 -13.81 10.42 26.65
N LEU A 29 -14.24 9.17 26.49
CA LEU A 29 -15.42 8.60 27.13
C LEU A 29 -15.04 7.30 27.85
N GLY A 30 -15.72 6.99 28.96
CA GLY A 30 -15.54 5.70 29.63
C GLY A 30 -15.86 4.48 28.76
N VAL A 31 -16.63 4.67 27.67
CA VAL A 31 -16.86 3.67 26.62
C VAL A 31 -16.63 4.32 25.27
N ILE A 32 -15.49 4.03 24.65
CA ILE A 32 -15.05 4.65 23.38
C ILE A 32 -15.62 3.95 22.13
N SER A 33 -16.00 2.67 22.24
CA SER A 33 -16.66 1.95 21.15
C SER A 33 -17.72 0.97 21.64
N ARG A 34 -18.68 0.64 20.77
CA ARG A 34 -19.67 -0.41 20.95
C ARG A 34 -19.65 -1.34 19.76
N THR A 35 -19.68 -2.64 20.03
CA THR A 35 -19.74 -3.68 19.00
C THR A 35 -21.11 -4.31 18.99
N LEU A 36 -21.70 -4.45 17.80
CA LEU A 36 -22.92 -5.21 17.55
C LEU A 36 -22.56 -6.34 16.60
N GLY A 37 -22.56 -7.59 17.08
CA GLY A 37 -22.17 -8.77 16.30
C GLY A 37 -20.92 -9.48 16.86
N CYS A 38 -20.25 -10.28 16.02
CA CYS A 38 -19.13 -11.12 16.45
C CYS A 38 -17.78 -10.57 15.97
N LYS A 39 -16.88 -10.30 16.92
CA LYS A 39 -15.48 -9.92 16.64
C LYS A 39 -14.53 -11.12 16.53
N SER A 40 -14.83 -12.23 17.22
CA SER A 40 -13.92 -13.37 17.26
C SER A 40 -13.84 -14.06 15.89
N GLY A 41 -12.62 -14.25 15.40
CA GLY A 41 -12.39 -14.87 14.11
C GLY A 41 -12.66 -13.99 12.89
N ASN A 42 -12.97 -12.72 13.12
CA ASN A 42 -13.29 -11.74 12.09
C ASN A 42 -12.30 -10.56 12.17
N TYR A 43 -12.31 -9.71 11.16
CA TYR A 43 -11.45 -8.54 11.07
C TYR A 43 -12.26 -7.30 10.68
N THR A 44 -11.72 -6.12 10.99
CA THR A 44 -12.29 -4.83 10.61
C THR A 44 -11.35 -4.16 9.62
N GLU A 45 -11.89 -3.66 8.52
CA GLU A 45 -11.20 -2.75 7.60
C GLU A 45 -11.29 -1.35 8.19
N PHE A 46 -10.20 -0.86 8.79
CA PHE A 46 -10.21 0.41 9.51
C PHE A 46 -9.93 1.59 8.58
N HIS A 47 -8.93 1.45 7.71
CA HIS A 47 -8.51 2.51 6.81
C HIS A 47 -7.95 1.90 5.52
N HIS A 48 -8.24 2.57 4.40
CA HIS A 48 -7.69 2.22 3.09
C HIS A 48 -6.67 3.28 2.67
N GLY A 49 -5.42 2.85 2.51
CA GLY A 49 -4.30 3.71 2.15
C GLY A 49 -3.99 3.68 0.66
N LYS A 50 -3.26 4.68 0.17
CA LYS A 50 -2.89 4.80 -1.25
C LYS A 50 -1.65 4.00 -1.65
N GLU A 51 -0.77 3.70 -0.69
CA GLU A 51 0.44 2.90 -0.95
C GLU A 51 0.00 1.50 -1.37
N ALA A 52 0.61 0.89 -2.40
CA ALA A 52 0.03 -0.32 -3.02
C ALA A 52 0.53 -1.64 -2.41
N ASN A 53 1.62 -1.64 -1.65
CA ASN A 53 2.40 -2.83 -1.34
C ASN A 53 2.32 -3.30 0.12
N THR A 54 1.88 -2.44 1.03
CA THR A 54 1.97 -2.67 2.48
C THR A 54 0.60 -2.58 3.15
N SER A 55 0.26 -3.62 3.90
CA SER A 55 -0.88 -3.66 4.82
C SER A 55 -0.39 -3.73 6.26
N ILE A 56 -1.06 -3.03 7.16
CA ILE A 56 -0.78 -3.04 8.59
C ILE A 56 -1.94 -3.73 9.30
N ILE A 57 -1.63 -4.67 10.19
CA ILE A 57 -2.60 -5.34 11.03
C ILE A 57 -2.29 -5.00 12.48
N THR A 58 -3.30 -4.55 13.22
CA THR A 58 -3.23 -4.28 14.67
C THR A 58 -4.37 -4.94 15.42
N ASN A 59 -4.32 -4.97 16.75
CA ASN A 59 -5.32 -5.64 17.58
C ASN A 59 -6.20 -4.70 18.41
N THR A 60 -5.98 -3.39 18.32
CA THR A 60 -6.80 -2.40 19.01
C THR A 60 -7.16 -1.23 18.10
N LEU A 61 -8.32 -0.63 18.38
CA LEU A 61 -8.75 0.57 17.69
C LEU A 61 -7.82 1.77 17.99
N TYR A 62 -7.34 1.88 19.22
CA TYR A 62 -6.43 2.95 19.63
C TYR A 62 -5.12 2.93 18.84
N GLU A 63 -4.53 1.76 18.67
CA GLU A 63 -3.34 1.60 17.82
C GLU A 63 -3.63 1.91 16.36
N ALA A 64 -4.78 1.48 15.83
CA ALA A 64 -5.15 1.77 14.45
C ALA A 64 -5.17 3.28 14.17
N PHE A 65 -5.77 4.08 15.07
CA PHE A 65 -5.74 5.54 14.99
C PHE A 65 -4.33 6.10 15.10
N ASN A 66 -3.52 5.61 16.05
CA ASN A 66 -2.14 6.08 16.20
C ASN A 66 -1.28 5.77 14.98
N ILE A 67 -1.41 4.57 14.41
CA ILE A 67 -0.72 4.15 13.20
C ILE A 67 -1.18 5.01 12.02
N GLN A 68 -2.49 5.21 11.85
CA GLN A 68 -3.04 6.05 10.78
C GLN A 68 -2.49 7.47 10.86
N LYS A 69 -2.51 8.09 12.05
CA LYS A 69 -1.95 9.44 12.27
C LYS A 69 -0.45 9.48 11.98
N ALA A 70 0.30 8.53 12.52
CA ALA A 70 1.75 8.51 12.37
C ALA A 70 2.16 8.32 10.90
N THR A 71 1.42 7.50 10.15
CA THR A 71 1.69 7.18 8.74
C THR A 71 0.95 8.08 7.75
N ASN A 72 0.33 9.17 8.22
CA ASN A 72 -0.50 10.06 7.40
C ASN A 72 -1.58 9.33 6.57
N GLY A 73 -2.06 8.17 7.04
CA GLY A 73 -3.03 7.34 6.35
C GLY A 73 -2.54 6.74 5.02
N GLU A 74 -1.25 6.52 4.84
CA GLU A 74 -0.71 6.00 3.57
C GLU A 74 -1.03 4.52 3.33
N PHE A 75 -1.25 3.73 4.39
CA PHE A 75 -1.34 2.26 4.32
C PHE A 75 -2.73 1.74 4.64
N ASP A 76 -3.07 0.57 4.11
CA ASP A 76 -4.22 -0.18 4.58
C ASP A 76 -4.01 -0.59 6.04
N ILE A 77 -5.03 -0.39 6.86
CA ILE A 77 -5.00 -0.76 8.28
C ILE A 77 -6.19 -1.66 8.56
N TYR A 78 -5.89 -2.85 9.07
CA TYR A 78 -6.86 -3.83 9.51
C TYR A 78 -6.77 -4.03 11.02
N ILE A 79 -7.91 -4.24 11.66
CA ILE A 79 -7.98 -4.55 13.09
C ILE A 79 -8.49 -5.97 13.25
N VAL A 80 -7.77 -6.78 14.02
CA VAL A 80 -8.22 -8.09 14.47
C VAL A 80 -8.51 -8.06 15.97
N ASN A 81 -9.45 -8.88 16.44
CA ASN A 81 -9.74 -8.91 17.88
C ASN A 81 -8.65 -9.63 18.69
N ASN A 82 -8.11 -10.70 18.13
CA ASN A 82 -6.99 -11.44 18.71
C ASN A 82 -5.96 -11.68 17.61
N PRO A 83 -4.65 -11.60 17.90
CA PRO A 83 -3.62 -11.87 16.89
C PRO A 83 -3.75 -13.23 16.21
N LYS A 84 -4.34 -14.22 16.89
CA LYS A 84 -4.65 -15.54 16.31
C LYS A 84 -5.66 -15.48 15.16
N ASP A 85 -6.49 -14.45 15.10
CA ASP A 85 -7.50 -14.29 14.06
C ASP A 85 -6.89 -13.81 12.73
N ILE A 86 -5.62 -13.38 12.71
CA ILE A 86 -4.89 -13.03 11.47
C ILE A 86 -4.91 -14.19 10.46
N VAL A 87 -4.79 -15.43 10.92
CA VAL A 87 -4.81 -16.62 10.04
C VAL A 87 -6.16 -16.86 9.34
N LYS A 88 -7.21 -16.17 9.79
CA LYS A 88 -8.56 -16.27 9.23
C LYS A 88 -8.83 -15.14 8.24
N MET A 89 -7.92 -14.17 8.11
CA MET A 89 -8.05 -13.13 7.09
C MET A 89 -7.89 -13.76 5.69
N PRO A 90 -8.61 -13.24 4.69
CA PRO A 90 -8.38 -13.60 3.29
C PRO A 90 -7.02 -13.07 2.82
N ASP A 91 -6.22 -13.93 2.18
CA ASP A 91 -4.88 -13.58 1.74
C ASP A 91 -4.91 -12.50 0.64
N GLU A 92 -6.00 -12.44 -0.13
CA GLU A 92 -6.21 -11.50 -1.22
C GLU A 92 -6.41 -10.05 -0.74
N GLU A 93 -6.84 -9.83 0.50
CA GLU A 93 -7.01 -8.49 1.08
C GLU A 93 -5.69 -7.88 1.55
N LEU A 94 -4.74 -8.74 1.86
CA LEU A 94 -3.44 -8.32 2.38
C LEU A 94 -2.49 -8.08 1.22
N ARG A 95 -1.82 -6.94 1.22
CA ARG A 95 -0.77 -6.64 0.25
C ARG A 95 0.47 -7.51 0.47
N GLN A 96 1.48 -7.38 -0.40
CA GLN A 96 2.64 -8.26 -0.39
C GLN A 96 3.46 -8.16 0.89
N ARG A 97 3.59 -6.96 1.44
CA ARG A 97 4.19 -6.74 2.75
C ARG A 97 3.09 -6.59 3.79
N VAL A 98 3.20 -7.37 4.86
CA VAL A 98 2.26 -7.30 5.99
C VAL A 98 3.03 -7.00 7.26
N ILE A 99 2.62 -5.93 7.93
CA ILE A 99 3.22 -5.49 9.19
C ILE A 99 2.22 -5.75 10.29
N ILE A 100 2.61 -6.64 11.20
CA ILE A 100 1.80 -7.01 12.36
C ILE A 100 2.29 -6.13 13.51
N ALA A 101 1.54 -5.06 13.76
CA ALA A 101 1.83 -4.02 14.74
C ALA A 101 0.87 -4.14 15.92
N LEU A 102 1.34 -4.81 16.97
CA LEU A 102 0.53 -5.17 18.15
C LEU A 102 0.85 -4.27 19.33
N GLU A 103 -0.10 -4.12 20.25
CA GLU A 103 0.07 -3.28 21.45
C GLU A 103 1.26 -3.72 22.29
N SER A 104 1.46 -5.03 22.39
CA SER A 104 2.64 -5.64 23.00
C SER A 104 2.99 -6.93 22.26
N LYS A 105 4.28 -7.17 22.02
CA LYS A 105 4.76 -8.42 21.42
C LYS A 105 4.49 -9.65 22.28
N GLU A 106 4.34 -9.46 23.59
CA GLU A 106 4.03 -10.53 24.54
C GLU A 106 2.61 -11.08 24.38
N THR A 107 1.73 -10.37 23.65
CA THR A 107 0.35 -10.79 23.40
C THR A 107 0.24 -12.03 22.51
N VAL A 108 1.34 -12.45 21.85
CA VAL A 108 1.35 -13.58 20.91
C VAL A 108 2.43 -14.57 21.29
N SER A 109 2.03 -15.81 21.61
CA SER A 109 3.00 -16.88 21.82
C SER A 109 3.69 -17.30 20.52
N GLY A 110 4.92 -17.81 20.61
CA GLY A 110 5.70 -18.26 19.45
C GLY A 110 4.93 -19.22 18.53
N TYR A 111 4.18 -20.16 19.11
CA TYR A 111 3.29 -21.05 18.35
C TYR A 111 2.31 -20.32 17.41
N HIS A 112 1.72 -19.21 17.86
CA HIS A 112 0.80 -18.44 17.03
C HIS A 112 1.56 -17.60 15.99
N ILE A 113 2.75 -17.10 16.32
CA ILE A 113 3.63 -16.44 15.35
C ILE A 113 3.96 -17.39 14.19
N ASP A 114 4.34 -18.64 14.50
CA ASP A 114 4.68 -19.63 13.48
C ASP A 114 3.48 -19.98 12.60
N LYS A 115 2.29 -20.09 13.19
CA LYS A 115 1.04 -20.27 12.42
C LYS A 115 0.75 -19.10 11.49
N ILE A 116 0.94 -17.87 11.94
CA ILE A 116 0.73 -16.68 11.10
C ILE A 116 1.75 -16.65 9.96
N LYS A 117 3.03 -16.92 10.25
CA LYS A 117 4.08 -17.03 9.24
C LYS A 117 3.78 -18.11 8.20
N SER A 118 3.28 -19.26 8.62
CA SER A 118 2.89 -20.34 7.72
C SER A 118 1.68 -19.96 6.86
N ALA A 119 0.65 -19.33 7.46
CA ALA A 119 -0.55 -18.90 6.74
C ALA A 119 -0.23 -17.83 5.69
N LEU A 120 0.65 -16.88 6.01
CA LEU A 120 1.05 -15.78 5.14
C LEU A 120 2.44 -16.02 4.53
N SER A 121 2.77 -17.28 4.21
CA SER A 121 4.12 -17.68 3.77
C SER A 121 4.54 -17.10 2.41
N ASN A 122 3.57 -16.67 1.60
CA ASN A 122 3.81 -15.97 0.35
C ASN A 122 3.97 -14.44 0.51
N LYS A 123 3.96 -13.92 1.74
CA LYS A 123 4.05 -12.48 2.05
C LYS A 123 5.31 -12.16 2.85
N VAL A 124 5.77 -10.92 2.76
CA VAL A 124 6.89 -10.41 3.57
C VAL A 124 6.33 -9.90 4.90
N LEU A 125 6.72 -10.53 6.00
CA LEU A 125 6.16 -10.27 7.33
C LEU A 125 7.13 -9.54 8.25
N SER A 126 6.64 -8.49 8.92
CA SER A 126 7.31 -7.83 10.05
C SER A 126 6.43 -7.91 11.31
N PHE A 127 7.01 -8.25 12.46
CA PHE A 127 6.33 -8.21 13.76
C PHE A 127 6.93 -7.11 14.64
N ILE A 128 6.13 -6.10 14.94
CA ILE A 128 6.56 -4.91 15.69
C ILE A 128 5.56 -4.58 16.80
N GLU A 129 5.96 -3.70 17.71
CA GLU A 129 4.99 -3.02 18.57
C GLU A 129 4.41 -1.83 17.82
N GLY A 130 3.15 -1.46 18.10
CA GLY A 130 2.50 -0.32 17.43
C GLY A 130 3.30 0.98 17.53
N LYS A 131 3.95 1.22 18.68
CA LYS A 131 4.81 2.40 18.92
C LYS A 131 6.03 2.49 17.99
N ASP A 132 6.49 1.36 17.44
CA ASP A 132 7.68 1.28 16.60
C ASP A 132 7.37 1.49 15.10
N ILE A 133 6.10 1.69 14.71
CA ILE A 133 5.70 1.76 13.30
C ILE A 133 6.46 2.82 12.50
N GLN A 134 6.69 3.99 13.11
CA GLN A 134 7.45 5.06 12.47
C GLN A 134 8.89 4.68 12.16
N LYS A 135 9.52 3.93 13.07
CA LYS A 135 10.88 3.44 12.90
C LYS A 135 10.93 2.38 11.82
N GLU A 136 9.97 1.45 11.81
CA GLU A 136 9.84 0.42 10.79
C GLU A 136 9.65 1.01 9.39
N MET A 137 8.83 2.06 9.26
CA MET A 137 8.59 2.74 7.98
C MET A 137 9.85 3.42 7.45
N LYS A 138 10.57 4.14 8.32
CA LYS A 138 11.84 4.80 7.95
C LYS A 138 12.92 3.80 7.55
N ASN A 139 13.04 2.69 8.28
CA ASN A 139 14.03 1.66 7.99
C ASN A 139 13.77 0.96 6.64
N ALA A 140 12.50 0.74 6.31
CA ALA A 140 12.14 0.15 5.02
C ALA A 140 12.45 1.05 3.83
N ALA A 141 12.19 2.36 3.96
CA ALA A 141 12.57 3.34 2.93
C ALA A 141 14.10 3.36 2.71
N LEU A 142 14.89 3.21 3.78
CA LEU A 142 16.34 3.12 3.69
C LEU A 142 16.82 1.81 3.03
N ASN A 143 16.12 0.70 3.26
CA ASN A 143 16.46 -0.59 2.63
C ASN A 143 16.14 -0.58 1.13
N HIS A 144 15.00 -0.02 0.71
CA HIS A 144 14.69 0.18 -0.71
C HIS A 144 15.74 1.05 -1.42
N HIS A 145 16.32 2.04 -0.73
CA HIS A 145 17.40 2.86 -1.31
C HIS A 145 18.71 2.08 -1.49
N LYS A 146 19.00 1.11 -0.63
CA LYS A 146 20.19 0.25 -0.78
C LYS A 146 20.04 -0.77 -1.90
N ASP A 147 18.84 -1.32 -2.09
CA ASP A 147 18.59 -2.28 -3.15
C ASP A 147 18.68 -1.64 -4.54
N ILE A 148 18.28 -0.37 -4.69
CA ILE A 148 18.48 0.41 -5.92
C ILE A 148 19.97 0.66 -6.19
N VAL A 149 20.78 0.95 -5.17
CA VAL A 149 22.22 1.20 -5.34
C VAL A 149 23.01 -0.09 -5.61
N ASN A 150 22.53 -1.24 -5.15
CA ASN A 150 23.20 -2.52 -5.37
C ASN A 150 22.92 -3.13 -6.75
N ASP A 151 21.80 -2.78 -7.39
CA ASP A 151 21.48 -3.24 -8.75
C ASP A 151 22.39 -2.58 -9.82
N ASP A 152 22.99 -1.42 -9.51
CA ASP A 152 23.97 -0.74 -10.38
C ASP A 152 25.42 -1.27 -10.23
N VAL A 153 25.71 -2.15 -9.27
CA VAL A 153 27.09 -2.61 -8.95
C VAL A 153 27.37 -4.06 -9.37
N SER A 154 26.38 -4.76 -9.95
CA SER A 154 26.52 -6.15 -10.38
C SER A 154 26.50 -6.29 -11.92
N GLY A 155 27.54 -5.80 -12.60
CA GLY A 155 27.55 -5.82 -14.07
C GLY A 155 28.87 -5.49 -14.76
N SER A 156 29.84 -6.40 -14.66
CA SER A 156 30.97 -6.62 -15.58
C SER A 156 32.24 -5.75 -15.47
N ASP A 157 33.32 -6.42 -15.03
CA ASP A 157 34.69 -6.16 -15.43
C ASP A 157 34.80 -5.95 -16.94
N ARG A 158 35.05 -4.71 -17.36
CA ARG A 158 35.63 -4.43 -18.67
C ARG A 158 36.85 -3.53 -18.49
N LYS A 159 38.01 -4.09 -18.85
CA LYS A 159 39.30 -3.40 -18.92
C LYS A 159 39.14 -2.08 -19.66
N LEU A 160 39.60 -1.00 -19.02
CA LEU A 160 39.80 0.32 -19.61
C LEU A 160 40.86 0.24 -20.73
N PRO A 161 40.60 0.84 -21.90
CA PRO A 161 41.64 1.41 -22.74
C PRO A 161 41.66 2.94 -22.62
N GLU A 162 42.86 3.47 -22.78
CA GLU A 162 43.32 4.84 -22.56
C GLU A 162 42.53 5.95 -23.26
N GLU A 163 42.61 7.13 -22.63
CA GLU A 163 42.13 8.43 -23.06
C GLU A 163 42.47 8.77 -24.51
N ARG A 164 41.45 9.18 -25.29
CA ARG A 164 41.61 10.18 -26.35
C ARG A 164 40.41 11.13 -26.41
N SER A 165 40.73 12.40 -26.10
CA SER A 165 40.20 13.67 -26.63
C SER A 165 38.68 13.91 -26.72
N LYS A 166 38.28 14.98 -26.02
CA LYS A 166 36.97 15.65 -26.02
C LYS A 166 36.48 16.01 -27.43
N GLU A 167 35.36 15.44 -27.86
CA GLU A 167 34.45 16.05 -28.84
C GLU A 167 33.10 16.32 -28.17
N VAL A 168 32.75 17.60 -28.09
CA VAL A 168 31.48 18.10 -27.57
C VAL A 168 30.43 17.89 -28.66
N TYR A 169 29.66 16.80 -28.57
CA TYR A 169 28.45 16.64 -29.37
C TYR A 169 27.36 17.54 -28.80
N ARG A 170 27.18 18.72 -29.42
CA ARG A 170 26.04 19.59 -29.20
C ARG A 170 24.79 18.89 -29.76
N LEU A 171 24.01 18.23 -28.90
CA LEU A 171 22.68 17.77 -29.26
C LEU A 171 21.79 19.01 -29.42
N LYS A 172 21.44 19.33 -30.66
CA LYS A 172 20.51 20.41 -30.98
C LYS A 172 19.10 19.85 -30.77
N GLU A 173 18.56 20.01 -29.57
CA GLU A 173 17.16 19.68 -29.27
C GLU A 173 16.24 20.53 -30.16
N ARG A 174 15.57 19.89 -31.12
CA ARG A 174 14.46 20.51 -31.88
C ARG A 174 13.19 20.32 -31.05
N PHE A 175 12.76 21.36 -30.36
CA PHE A 175 11.48 21.40 -29.65
C PHE A 175 10.29 21.65 -30.60
N GLU A 176 10.07 20.78 -31.59
CA GLU A 176 8.96 20.95 -32.55
C GLU A 176 7.79 19.98 -32.36
N THR A 177 7.74 19.19 -31.27
CA THR A 177 6.63 18.24 -31.06
C THR A 177 5.88 18.38 -29.74
N LEU A 178 5.97 19.53 -29.06
CA LEU A 178 5.30 19.74 -27.76
C LEU A 178 4.02 20.58 -27.79
N ASN A 179 3.50 20.91 -28.97
CA ASN A 179 2.20 21.59 -29.10
C ASN A 179 1.21 20.74 -29.91
N HIS A 180 0.82 19.58 -29.38
CA HIS A 180 -0.40 18.91 -29.83
C HIS A 180 -1.43 19.01 -28.70
N ASN A 181 -2.41 19.90 -28.87
CA ASN A 181 -3.56 20.01 -27.97
C ASN A 181 -4.66 19.05 -28.47
N PRO A 182 -4.99 17.98 -27.73
CA PRO A 182 -5.93 16.96 -28.20
C PRO A 182 -7.40 17.41 -28.25
N TYR A 183 -7.69 18.70 -28.01
CA TYR A 183 -9.03 19.29 -28.00
C TYR A 183 -9.28 20.33 -29.10
N GLU A 184 -8.40 20.47 -30.10
CA GLU A 184 -8.70 21.32 -31.25
C GLU A 184 -9.72 20.65 -32.18
N LEU A 185 -10.88 21.29 -32.35
CA LEU A 185 -11.88 20.92 -33.34
C LEU A 185 -11.33 21.15 -34.75
N PRO A 186 -11.56 20.23 -35.71
CA PRO A 186 -11.02 20.37 -37.06
C PRO A 186 -11.55 21.63 -37.74
N GLN A 187 -10.63 22.50 -38.16
CA GLN A 187 -10.97 23.62 -39.03
C GLN A 187 -11.44 23.10 -40.39
N LYS A 188 -12.50 23.72 -40.88
CA LYS A 188 -13.23 23.34 -42.07
C LYS A 188 -12.44 23.74 -43.30
N GLY A 189 -11.98 22.76 -44.06
CA GLY A 189 -11.57 22.94 -45.45
C GLY A 189 -10.12 22.55 -45.72
N GLU A 190 -9.90 21.26 -45.96
CA GLU A 190 -9.01 20.81 -47.02
C GLU A 190 -9.53 19.46 -47.49
N ILE A 191 -10.14 19.48 -48.67
CA ILE A 191 -10.65 18.31 -49.36
C ILE A 191 -9.44 17.71 -50.06
N ASP A 192 -8.92 16.59 -49.57
CA ASP A 192 -8.05 15.76 -50.38
C ASP A 192 -8.90 14.67 -51.04
N LYS A 193 -9.06 14.83 -52.35
CA LYS A 193 -9.72 13.88 -53.24
C LYS A 193 -8.69 12.81 -53.58
N ASP A 194 -8.98 11.56 -53.24
CA ASP A 194 -8.73 10.41 -54.12
C ASP A 194 -9.34 9.15 -53.51
N PHE A 195 -10.64 8.96 -53.78
CA PHE A 195 -11.30 7.66 -53.73
C PHE A 195 -11.54 7.22 -55.17
N THR A 196 -10.59 6.47 -55.72
CA THR A 196 -10.84 5.55 -56.83
C THR A 196 -10.69 4.14 -56.30
N LEU A 197 -11.79 3.59 -55.79
CA LEU A 197 -11.98 2.15 -55.72
C LEU A 197 -13.08 1.76 -56.70
N ASP A 198 -12.58 1.07 -57.71
CA ASP A 198 -13.19 0.44 -58.86
C ASP A 198 -14.43 -0.40 -58.50
N ARG A 199 -15.50 -0.24 -59.28
CA ARG A 199 -16.69 -1.10 -59.27
C ARG A 199 -16.71 -1.90 -60.57
N GLY A 200 -16.41 -3.18 -60.48
CA GLY A 200 -16.74 -4.23 -61.46
C GLY A 200 -16.08 -5.53 -61.03
N ARG A 201 -16.75 -6.67 -60.88
CA ARG A 201 -18.06 -7.18 -61.31
C ARG A 201 -18.59 -8.13 -60.24
#